data_AF-A0A7S2G019-F1
#
_entry.id   AF-A0A7S2G019-F1
#
_cell.length_a   1.000
_cell.length_b   1.000
_cell.length_c   1.000
_cell.angle_alpha   90.00
_cell.angle_beta   90.00
_cell.angle_gamma   90.00
#
_symmetry.space_group_name_H-M   'P 1'
#
loop_
_entity.id
_entity.type
_entity.pdbx_description
1 polymer ?
#
loop_
_entity_poly.entity_id
_entity_poly.type
_entity_poly.pdbx_seq_one_letter_code
_entity_poly.pdbx_strand_id
1 'polypeptide(L)'
;WLVLLSLELVCLPGAEALLVHGTSGRGSSDRQQNEKAMEACFGKDWKRAGDAISHCFMEHDTHNTCCMLDKEARDQNDAKGNPIGHASLVAARKIANKTAEEMPDSADLLTPWCTCFGSQVCGHYARSTKTKVKFIHDCGCSASGVPGMGFCMANISKFDIYDCEGWGRGQFAMAGHATPGVVVPPKGIRGCKPLQGKKEVNISSCA
;
A
#
# COMPACT_ATOMS: atom_id res chain seq x y z
N TRP A 1 -31.23 -14.47 4.50
CA TRP A 1 -30.07 -14.75 3.64
C TRP A 1 -28.84 -14.12 4.26
N LEU A 2 -28.20 -14.85 5.18
CA LEU A 2 -27.00 -14.43 5.89
C LEU A 2 -25.83 -15.17 5.22
N VAL A 3 -24.99 -14.46 4.47
CA VAL A 3 -23.76 -15.03 3.92
C VAL A 3 -22.66 -14.75 4.94
N LEU A 4 -22.28 -15.77 5.70
CA LEU A 4 -21.01 -15.80 6.42
C LEU A 4 -19.89 -15.89 5.37
N LEU A 5 -19.10 -14.82 5.25
CA LEU A 5 -17.87 -14.81 4.47
C LEU A 5 -16.75 -15.38 5.34
N SER A 6 -16.26 -16.56 4.96
CA SER A 6 -15.10 -17.22 5.52
C SER A 6 -13.85 -16.35 5.36
N LEU A 7 -13.12 -16.15 6.45
CA LEU A 7 -11.75 -15.65 6.46
C LEU A 7 -10.83 -16.84 6.17
N GLU A 8 -10.23 -16.91 4.99
CA GLU A 8 -9.11 -17.81 4.73
C GLU A 8 -7.85 -17.00 4.43
N LEU A 9 -6.88 -17.22 5.31
CA LEU A 9 -5.55 -16.62 5.39
C LEU A 9 -4.61 -17.46 4.51
N VAL A 10 -4.09 -16.95 3.38
CA VAL A 10 -3.01 -17.66 2.67
C VAL A 10 -2.04 -16.71 1.95
N CYS A 11 -0.87 -16.51 2.55
CA CYS A 11 0.40 -16.47 1.82
C CYS A 11 1.11 -17.80 2.15
N LEU A 12 1.09 -18.77 1.23
CA LEU A 12 1.88 -19.99 1.36
C LEU A 12 2.58 -20.29 0.03
N PRO A 13 3.90 -20.53 0.11
CA PRO A 13 4.49 -21.63 -0.62
C PRO A 13 5.17 -22.60 0.36
N GLY A 14 4.79 -23.88 0.30
CA GLY A 14 5.50 -24.98 0.96
C GLY A 14 4.94 -25.36 2.33
N ALA A 15 4.01 -26.33 2.35
CA ALA A 15 3.53 -26.96 3.57
C ALA A 15 4.44 -28.13 3.97
N GLU A 16 5.32 -27.93 4.95
CA GLU A 16 5.70 -28.96 5.90
C GLU A 16 5.42 -28.42 7.30
N ALA A 17 4.42 -29.01 7.97
CA ALA A 17 4.00 -28.63 9.30
C ALA A 17 5.00 -29.16 10.33
N LEU A 18 6.00 -28.35 10.66
CA LEU A 18 6.85 -28.57 11.83
C LEU A 18 6.25 -27.82 13.03
N LEU A 19 5.71 -28.57 13.99
CA LEU A 19 5.29 -28.08 15.30
C LEU A 19 6.52 -27.60 16.08
N VAL A 20 6.79 -26.29 16.07
CA VAL A 20 7.79 -25.66 16.94
C VAL A 20 7.08 -24.96 18.10
N HIS A 21 7.28 -25.47 19.31
CA HIS A 21 6.93 -24.80 20.56
C HIS A 21 7.84 -23.58 20.78
N GLY A 22 7.25 -22.51 21.30
CA GLY A 22 7.74 -21.13 21.25
C GLY A 22 9.14 -20.83 21.80
N THR A 23 9.70 -19.75 21.27
CA THR A 23 10.30 -18.69 22.10
C THR A 23 9.92 -17.32 21.56
N SER A 24 9.24 -16.55 22.40
CA SER A 24 8.95 -15.13 22.23
C SER A 24 10.27 -14.35 22.20
N GLY A 25 10.67 -13.86 21.03
CA GLY A 25 11.97 -13.18 20.89
C GLY A 25 12.25 -12.48 19.56
N ARG A 26 11.25 -12.15 18.74
CA ARG A 26 11.39 -11.36 17.49
C ARG A 26 10.49 -10.13 17.50
N GLY A 27 10.64 -9.27 18.51
CA GLY A 27 9.71 -8.15 18.76
C GLY A 27 10.18 -6.77 18.30
N SER A 28 11.44 -6.60 17.85
CA SER A 28 12.00 -5.26 17.59
C SER A 28 12.51 -5.00 16.17
N SER A 29 12.89 -6.02 15.39
CA SER A 29 13.35 -5.84 14.01
C SER A 29 12.19 -5.42 13.10
N ASP A 30 11.06 -6.10 13.20
CA ASP A 30 9.97 -6.00 12.22
C ASP A 30 9.23 -4.66 12.38
N ARG A 31 9.18 -4.15 13.62
CA ARG A 31 8.61 -2.83 13.92
C ARG A 31 9.48 -1.68 13.39
N GLN A 32 10.80 -1.77 13.52
CA GLN A 32 11.75 -0.74 13.01
C GLN A 32 11.77 -0.67 11.48
N GLN A 33 11.50 -1.79 10.84
CA GLN A 33 11.50 -1.96 9.39
C GLN A 33 10.31 -1.24 8.74
N ASN A 34 9.13 -1.34 9.35
CA ASN A 34 7.94 -0.61 8.92
C ASN A 34 8.13 0.91 9.08
N GLU A 35 8.89 1.38 10.08
CA GLU A 35 9.06 2.83 10.31
C GLU A 35 9.63 3.57 9.10
N LYS A 36 10.53 2.94 8.31
CA LYS A 36 11.08 3.55 7.09
C LYS A 36 10.02 3.73 6.00
N ALA A 37 9.17 2.73 5.79
CA ALA A 37 8.08 2.81 4.84
C ALA A 37 7.01 3.81 5.31
N MET A 38 6.71 3.82 6.60
CA MET A 38 5.82 4.79 7.23
C MET A 38 6.32 6.22 7.06
N GLU A 39 7.58 6.50 7.40
CA GLU A 39 8.19 7.82 7.21
C GLU A 39 8.27 8.19 5.73
N ALA A 40 8.62 7.24 4.85
CA ALA A 40 8.66 7.49 3.40
C ALA A 40 7.27 7.85 2.84
N CYS A 41 6.19 7.22 3.33
CA CYS A 41 4.85 7.49 2.83
C CYS A 41 4.22 8.74 3.45
N PHE A 42 4.23 8.80 4.78
CA PHE A 42 3.46 9.76 5.58
C PHE A 42 4.29 10.93 6.10
N GLY A 43 5.63 10.87 5.98
CA GLY A 43 6.55 11.88 6.51
C GLY A 43 6.97 11.63 7.96
N LYS A 44 7.87 12.47 8.49
CA LYS A 44 8.48 12.30 9.83
C LYS A 44 7.48 12.28 10.99
N ASP A 45 6.39 13.03 10.85
CA ASP A 45 5.34 13.16 11.87
C ASP A 45 4.26 12.07 11.77
N TRP A 46 4.47 11.00 11.00
CA TRP A 46 3.47 9.94 10.77
C TRP A 46 2.86 9.39 12.06
N LYS A 47 3.63 9.30 13.15
CA LYS A 47 3.18 8.80 14.45
C LYS A 47 1.98 9.57 15.02
N ARG A 48 1.75 10.83 14.61
CA ARG A 48 0.59 11.63 15.03
C ARG A 48 -0.75 11.07 14.54
N ALA A 49 -0.76 10.32 13.44
CA ALA A 49 -1.99 9.68 12.94
C ALA A 49 -2.47 8.53 13.85
N GLY A 50 -1.57 7.93 14.64
CA GLY A 50 -1.89 6.83 15.56
C GLY A 50 -2.42 5.59 14.83
N ASP A 51 -3.47 4.99 15.40
CA ASP A 51 -4.04 3.72 14.93
C ASP A 51 -4.61 3.77 13.51
N ALA A 52 -4.89 4.97 12.98
CA ALA A 52 -5.42 5.13 11.64
C ALA A 52 -4.51 4.53 10.55
N ILE A 53 -3.20 4.52 10.78
CA ILE A 53 -2.20 4.02 9.82
C ILE A 53 -1.31 2.92 10.41
N SER A 54 -1.61 2.42 11.61
CA SER A 54 -0.76 1.43 12.30
C SER A 54 -0.72 0.06 11.61
N HIS A 55 -1.69 -0.22 10.74
CA HIS A 55 -1.75 -1.43 9.91
C HIS A 55 -0.96 -1.30 8.60
N CYS A 56 -0.46 -0.11 8.25
CA CYS A 56 0.25 0.10 7.00
C CYS A 56 1.62 -0.58 6.98
N PHE A 57 1.98 -1.15 5.83
CA PHE A 57 3.30 -1.74 5.55
C PHE A 57 3.73 -2.81 6.56
N MET A 58 2.78 -3.49 7.21
CA MET A 58 3.07 -4.58 8.13
C MET A 58 3.70 -5.76 7.39
N GLU A 59 4.58 -6.50 8.06
CA GLU A 59 5.21 -7.68 7.49
C GLU A 59 4.14 -8.68 7.03
N HIS A 60 4.30 -9.19 5.81
CA HIS A 60 3.36 -10.07 5.12
C HIS A 60 1.91 -9.56 4.97
N ASP A 61 1.65 -8.27 5.18
CA ASP A 61 0.34 -7.67 4.87
C ASP A 61 0.23 -7.32 3.38
N THR A 62 -0.95 -6.88 2.98
CA THR A 62 -1.34 -6.47 1.64
C THR A 62 -1.15 -4.97 1.39
N HIS A 63 -0.95 -4.16 2.44
CA HIS A 63 -0.86 -2.71 2.37
C HIS A 63 0.55 -2.20 2.00
N ASN A 64 1.04 -2.62 0.83
CA ASN A 64 2.42 -2.40 0.38
C ASN A 64 2.61 -1.15 -0.49
N THR A 65 1.54 -0.60 -1.05
CA THR A 65 1.63 0.52 -1.99
C THR A 65 1.38 1.84 -1.27
N CYS A 66 2.32 2.78 -1.34
CA CYS A 66 2.10 4.15 -0.88
C CYS A 66 1.54 5.03 -2.00
N CYS A 67 0.43 5.71 -1.70
CA CYS A 67 -0.33 6.47 -2.67
C CYS A 67 -0.60 7.87 -2.18
N MET A 68 -0.63 8.81 -3.11
CA MET A 68 -1.01 10.18 -2.87
C MET A 68 -2.40 10.35 -3.47
N LEU A 69 -3.44 10.12 -2.67
CA LEU A 69 -4.84 10.14 -3.09
C LEU A 69 -5.28 11.58 -3.33
N ASP A 70 -5.89 11.84 -4.48
CA ASP A 70 -6.58 13.09 -4.74
C ASP A 70 -8.03 13.06 -4.24
N LYS A 71 -8.71 14.21 -4.26
CA LYS A 71 -10.09 14.31 -3.77
C LYS A 71 -11.04 13.35 -4.48
N GLU A 72 -10.93 13.27 -5.80
CA GLU A 72 -11.81 12.39 -6.59
C GLU A 72 -11.64 10.92 -6.18
N ALA A 73 -10.41 10.43 -6.00
CA ALA A 73 -10.19 9.07 -5.52
C ALA A 73 -10.70 8.88 -4.09
N ARG A 74 -10.54 9.87 -3.19
CA ARG A 74 -11.10 9.80 -1.83
C ARG A 74 -12.62 9.65 -1.87
N ASP A 75 -13.30 10.53 -2.60
CA ASP A 75 -14.76 10.55 -2.71
C ASP A 75 -15.29 9.25 -3.36
N GLN A 76 -14.61 8.76 -4.41
CA GLN A 76 -14.97 7.50 -5.07
C GLN A 76 -14.81 6.28 -4.17
N ASN A 77 -13.78 6.22 -3.31
CA ASN A 77 -13.63 5.14 -2.35
C ASN A 77 -14.76 5.14 -1.32
N ASP A 78 -15.01 6.30 -0.71
CA ASP A 78 -16.03 6.44 0.34
C ASP A 78 -17.42 6.11 -0.21
N ALA A 79 -17.75 6.58 -1.42
CA ALA A 79 -19.02 6.28 -2.09
C ALA A 79 -19.23 4.78 -2.38
N LYS A 80 -18.15 4.00 -2.49
CA LYS A 80 -18.18 2.54 -2.70
C LYS A 80 -18.14 1.75 -1.37
N GLY A 81 -18.33 2.42 -0.24
CA GLY A 81 -18.31 1.80 1.09
C GLY A 81 -16.91 1.50 1.63
N ASN A 82 -15.88 2.09 1.03
CA ASN A 82 -14.50 1.96 1.50
C ASN A 82 -14.04 3.28 2.13
N PRO A 83 -14.01 3.41 3.48
CA PRO A 83 -13.83 4.69 4.17
C PRO A 83 -12.40 5.27 4.11
N ILE A 84 -11.60 4.88 3.11
CA ILE A 84 -10.23 5.33 2.88
C ILE A 84 -10.19 6.84 2.60
N GLY A 85 -11.19 7.40 1.92
CA GLY A 85 -11.22 8.82 1.60
C GLY A 85 -11.21 9.66 2.86
N HIS A 86 -12.20 9.46 3.73
CA HIS A 86 -12.28 10.10 5.03
C HIS A 86 -11.07 9.79 5.92
N ALA A 87 -10.67 8.51 6.02
CA ALA A 87 -9.57 8.09 6.89
C ALA A 87 -8.23 8.73 6.50
N SER A 88 -7.91 8.77 5.19
CA SER A 88 -6.67 9.37 4.69
C SER A 88 -6.61 10.88 4.94
N LEU A 89 -7.74 11.57 4.82
CA LEU A 89 -7.83 13.00 5.09
C LEU A 89 -7.66 13.31 6.59
N VAL A 90 -8.30 12.53 7.47
CA VAL A 90 -8.13 12.68 8.92
C VAL A 90 -6.69 12.41 9.34
N ALA A 91 -6.07 11.35 8.81
CA ALA A 91 -4.67 11.03 9.08
C ALA A 91 -3.74 12.15 8.61
N ALA A 92 -3.91 12.65 7.38
CA ALA A 92 -3.11 13.74 6.82
C ALA A 92 -3.18 15.00 7.67
N ARG A 93 -4.37 15.37 8.17
CA ARG A 93 -4.57 16.51 9.08
C ARG A 93 -3.85 16.33 10.41
N LYS A 94 -3.95 15.15 11.02
CA LYS A 94 -3.23 14.84 12.27
C LYS A 94 -1.72 14.91 12.09
N ILE A 95 -1.20 14.36 11.00
CA ILE A 95 0.23 14.39 10.66
C ILE A 95 0.70 15.83 10.46
N ALA A 96 -0.05 16.63 9.70
CA ALA A 96 0.26 18.03 9.46
C ALA A 96 0.00 18.95 10.66
N ASN A 97 -0.62 18.43 11.73
CA ASN A 97 -1.10 19.19 12.89
C ASN A 97 -1.99 20.37 12.48
N LYS A 98 -2.98 20.10 11.61
CA LYS A 98 -3.90 21.09 11.06
C LYS A 98 -5.36 20.72 11.31
N THR A 99 -6.20 21.73 11.48
CA THR A 99 -7.67 21.55 11.52
C THR A 99 -8.25 21.36 10.11
N ALA A 100 -9.56 21.11 10.03
CA ALA A 100 -10.25 21.01 8.74
C ALA A 100 -10.30 22.35 7.98
N GLU A 101 -10.30 23.47 8.70
CA GLU A 101 -10.29 24.83 8.16
C GLU A 101 -8.91 25.18 7.59
N GLU A 102 -7.84 24.76 8.26
CA GLU A 102 -6.45 25.00 7.83
C GLU A 102 -6.00 24.05 6.71
N MET A 103 -6.62 22.87 6.62
CA MET A 103 -6.40 21.88 5.56
C MET A 103 -7.76 21.38 5.04
N PRO A 104 -8.45 22.21 4.24
CA PRO A 104 -9.73 21.84 3.65
C PRO A 104 -9.57 20.68 2.67
N ASP A 105 -10.64 19.91 2.48
CA ASP A 105 -10.68 18.85 1.47
C ASP A 105 -10.82 19.45 0.07
N SER A 106 -9.70 19.94 -0.46
CA SER A 106 -9.64 20.59 -1.77
C SER A 106 -9.24 19.62 -2.88
N ALA A 107 -9.55 19.99 -4.12
CA ALA A 107 -9.20 19.20 -5.30
C ALA A 107 -7.68 19.08 -5.54
N ASP A 108 -6.88 20.01 -4.98
CA ASP A 108 -5.42 20.01 -5.10
C ASP A 108 -4.73 19.34 -3.92
N LEU A 109 -5.47 19.00 -2.85
CA LEU A 109 -4.93 18.29 -1.70
C LEU A 109 -4.72 16.81 -2.05
N LEU A 110 -3.46 16.39 -1.99
CA LEU A 110 -3.08 14.98 -2.00
C LEU A 110 -2.87 14.46 -0.58
N THR A 111 -3.50 13.34 -0.23
CA THR A 111 -3.36 12.69 1.08
C THR A 111 -2.58 11.39 0.95
N PRO A 112 -1.53 11.16 1.75
CA PRO A 112 -0.83 9.88 1.73
C PRO A 112 -1.72 8.77 2.32
N TRP A 113 -1.68 7.59 1.70
CA TRP A 113 -2.34 6.40 2.22
C TRP A 113 -1.64 5.13 1.74
N CYS A 114 -1.58 4.11 2.60
CA CYS A 114 -1.15 2.77 2.19
C CYS A 114 -2.37 2.03 1.63
N THR A 115 -2.23 1.31 0.52
CA THR A 115 -3.35 0.55 -0.04
C THR A 115 -3.00 -0.88 -0.34
N CYS A 116 -4.05 -1.69 -0.48
CA CYS A 116 -3.91 -3.07 -0.88
C CYS A 116 -3.27 -3.18 -2.27
N PHE A 117 -2.07 -3.72 -2.27
CA PHE A 117 -1.27 -3.99 -3.44
C PHE A 117 -1.77 -5.20 -4.22
N GLY A 118 -2.39 -6.17 -3.54
CA GLY A 118 -3.01 -7.34 -4.15
C GLY A 118 -4.12 -6.97 -5.14
N SER A 119 -4.89 -5.93 -4.85
CA SER A 119 -5.98 -5.45 -5.71
C SER A 119 -5.58 -4.28 -6.64
N GLN A 120 -4.34 -3.80 -6.56
CA GLN A 120 -3.82 -2.68 -7.37
C GLN A 120 -4.68 -1.41 -7.22
N VAL A 121 -5.07 -1.10 -5.98
CA VAL A 121 -5.97 0.02 -5.68
C VAL A 121 -5.43 1.34 -6.23
N CYS A 122 -4.13 1.59 -6.08
CA CYS A 122 -3.60 2.91 -6.43
C CYS A 122 -3.32 3.07 -7.90
N GLY A 123 -2.87 2.03 -8.58
CA GLY A 123 -2.81 1.99 -10.03
C GLY A 123 -4.21 2.15 -10.64
N HIS A 124 -5.25 1.60 -10.00
CA HIS A 124 -6.63 1.77 -10.45
C HIS A 124 -7.02 3.24 -10.44
N TYR A 125 -6.83 3.94 -9.32
CA TYR A 125 -7.18 5.37 -9.23
C TYR A 125 -6.23 6.29 -10.00
N ALA A 126 -4.91 6.03 -9.97
CA ALA A 126 -3.92 6.84 -10.69
C ALA A 126 -4.10 6.82 -12.22
N ARG A 127 -4.85 5.85 -12.77
CA ARG A 127 -5.21 5.84 -14.19
C ARG A 127 -6.32 6.83 -14.55
N SER A 128 -7.25 7.06 -13.63
CA SER A 128 -8.48 7.81 -13.91
C SER A 128 -8.54 9.17 -13.20
N THR A 129 -7.73 9.39 -12.16
CA THR A 129 -7.73 10.63 -11.38
C THR A 129 -6.32 11.25 -11.33
N LYS A 130 -6.12 12.28 -10.50
CA LYS A 130 -4.80 12.88 -10.22
C LYS A 130 -4.02 12.14 -9.12
N THR A 131 -4.55 11.02 -8.62
CA THR A 131 -3.86 10.17 -7.66
C THR A 131 -2.49 9.75 -8.20
N LYS A 132 -1.48 9.71 -7.32
CA LYS A 132 -0.13 9.26 -7.67
C LYS A 132 0.25 8.04 -6.85
N VAL A 133 1.12 7.21 -7.40
CA VAL A 133 1.76 6.12 -6.65
C VAL A 133 3.19 6.55 -6.37
N LYS A 134 3.58 6.57 -5.10
CA LYS A 134 4.92 7.01 -4.70
C LYS A 134 5.91 5.85 -4.80
N PHE A 135 5.58 4.73 -4.17
CA PHE A 135 6.39 3.52 -4.19
C PHE A 135 5.53 2.29 -3.90
N ILE A 136 6.11 1.12 -4.17
CA ILE A 136 5.67 -0.18 -3.66
C ILE A 136 6.78 -0.71 -2.77
N HIS A 137 6.45 -1.13 -1.55
CA HIS A 137 7.40 -1.65 -0.56
C HIS A 137 7.30 -3.17 -0.47
N ASP A 138 8.44 -3.88 -0.50
CA ASP A 138 8.47 -5.30 -0.17
C ASP A 138 8.40 -5.49 1.35
N CYS A 139 7.21 -5.82 1.88
CA CYS A 139 7.02 -6.09 3.31
C CYS A 139 7.37 -7.54 3.68
N GLY A 140 8.32 -8.16 2.98
CA GLY A 140 8.70 -9.55 3.19
C GLY A 140 7.77 -10.56 2.51
N CYS A 141 6.98 -10.14 1.52
CA CYS A 141 6.17 -11.07 0.73
C CYS A 141 7.04 -11.88 -0.24
N SER A 142 8.19 -11.33 -0.65
CA SER A 142 9.22 -12.13 -1.30
C SER A 142 10.09 -12.81 -0.24
N ALA A 143 10.54 -14.05 -0.52
CA ALA A 143 11.45 -14.78 0.37
C ALA A 143 12.81 -14.07 0.62
N SER A 144 13.08 -13.00 -0.13
CA SER A 144 14.30 -12.19 -0.09
C SER A 144 14.04 -10.71 0.24
N GLY A 145 12.83 -10.37 0.69
CA GLY A 145 12.42 -8.98 0.86
C GLY A 145 13.31 -8.24 1.84
N VAL A 146 13.78 -7.07 1.44
CA VAL A 146 14.61 -6.20 2.29
C VAL A 146 13.75 -5.02 2.77
N PRO A 147 13.56 -4.87 4.07
CA PRO A 147 12.85 -3.76 4.67
C PRO A 147 13.30 -2.37 4.22
N GLY A 148 12.34 -1.48 3.95
CA GLY A 148 12.59 -0.17 3.36
C GLY A 148 13.07 -0.20 1.90
N MET A 149 13.09 -1.36 1.25
CA MET A 149 13.35 -1.49 -0.18
C MET A 149 12.04 -1.72 -0.94
N GLY A 150 12.10 -1.41 -2.23
CA GLY A 150 10.97 -1.61 -3.14
C GLY A 150 11.17 -0.89 -4.47
N PHE A 151 10.07 -0.54 -5.14
CA PHE A 151 10.10 0.14 -6.43
C PHE A 151 9.56 1.57 -6.33
N CYS A 152 10.32 2.55 -6.82
CA CYS A 152 9.81 3.91 -6.98
C CYS A 152 8.85 4.00 -8.17
N MET A 153 7.69 4.60 -7.94
CA MET A 153 6.59 4.66 -8.90
C MET A 153 6.28 6.07 -9.40
N ALA A 154 6.79 7.10 -8.71
CA ALA A 154 6.39 8.49 -8.92
C ALA A 154 6.63 9.05 -10.33
N ASN A 155 7.61 8.50 -11.07
CA ASN A 155 7.92 8.92 -12.45
C ASN A 155 7.31 8.00 -13.52
N ILE A 156 6.43 7.07 -13.15
CA ILE A 156 5.75 6.18 -14.09
C ILE A 156 4.53 6.89 -14.64
N SER A 157 4.33 6.80 -15.96
CA SER A 157 3.19 7.44 -16.62
C SER A 157 1.87 6.88 -16.11
N LYS A 158 0.81 7.70 -16.10
CA LYS A 158 -0.54 7.23 -15.74
C LYS A 158 -1.06 6.09 -16.64
N PHE A 159 -0.49 5.91 -17.83
CA PHE A 159 -0.88 4.84 -18.75
C PHE A 159 -0.22 3.51 -18.38
N ASP A 160 0.96 3.56 -17.77
CA ASP A 160 1.73 2.37 -17.37
C ASP A 160 1.52 2.02 -15.89
N ILE A 161 1.04 2.96 -15.06
CA ILE A 161 1.11 2.86 -13.61
C ILE A 161 0.43 1.62 -13.02
N TYR A 162 -0.74 1.25 -13.53
CA TYR A 162 -1.46 0.05 -13.09
C TYR A 162 -0.75 -1.24 -13.46
N ASP A 163 -0.24 -1.31 -14.70
CA ASP A 163 0.50 -2.48 -15.15
C ASP A 163 1.82 -2.59 -14.40
N CYS A 164 2.43 -1.46 -14.02
CA CYS A 164 3.62 -1.40 -13.19
C CYS A 164 3.39 -1.80 -11.73
N GLU A 165 2.26 -1.40 -11.13
CA GLU A 165 1.87 -1.93 -9.83
C GLU A 165 1.64 -3.44 -9.89
N GLY A 166 0.95 -3.91 -10.93
CA GLY A 166 0.76 -5.34 -11.15
C GLY A 166 2.04 -6.13 -11.43
N TRP A 167 3.01 -5.50 -12.09
CA TRP A 167 4.33 -6.07 -12.27
C TRP A 167 5.05 -6.23 -10.94
N GLY A 168 5.07 -5.18 -10.11
CA GLY A 168 5.59 -5.25 -8.75
C GLY A 168 4.91 -6.37 -7.95
N ARG A 169 3.58 -6.51 -8.07
CA ARG A 169 2.79 -7.55 -7.38
C ARG A 169 3.30 -8.94 -7.71
N GLY A 170 3.64 -9.14 -8.98
CA GLY A 170 4.27 -10.35 -9.46
C GLY A 170 5.67 -10.59 -8.88
N GLN A 171 6.50 -9.55 -8.78
CA GLN A 171 7.85 -9.67 -8.21
C GLN A 171 7.83 -10.05 -6.73
N PHE A 172 6.87 -9.52 -5.97
CA PHE A 172 6.72 -9.82 -4.54
C PHE A 172 5.78 -11.00 -4.26
N ALA A 173 5.42 -11.77 -5.29
CA ALA A 173 4.55 -12.96 -5.20
C ALA A 173 3.20 -12.72 -4.47
N MET A 174 2.69 -11.48 -4.48
CA MET A 174 1.46 -11.11 -3.79
C MET A 174 0.23 -11.60 -4.57
N ALA A 175 -0.64 -12.36 -3.92
CA ALA A 175 -1.84 -12.88 -4.55
C ALA A 175 -2.84 -11.74 -4.88
N GLY A 176 -3.40 -11.80 -6.10
CA GLY A 176 -4.44 -10.88 -6.52
C GLY A 176 -5.76 -11.17 -5.82
N HIS A 177 -6.43 -10.16 -5.29
CA HIS A 177 -7.76 -10.26 -4.69
C HIS A 177 -8.56 -8.97 -4.92
N ALA A 178 -9.84 -8.96 -4.54
CA ALA A 178 -10.71 -7.80 -4.70
C ALA A 178 -10.67 -6.91 -3.46
N THR A 179 -10.94 -5.62 -3.64
CA THR A 179 -11.20 -4.65 -2.57
C THR A 179 -12.52 -3.94 -2.90
N PRO A 180 -13.32 -3.49 -1.93
CA PRO A 180 -14.54 -2.75 -2.24
C PRO A 180 -14.28 -1.63 -3.24
N GLY A 181 -14.94 -1.73 -4.40
CA GLY A 181 -14.82 -0.77 -5.50
C GLY A 181 -13.69 -0.99 -6.51
N VAL A 182 -12.83 -2.00 -6.30
CA VAL A 182 -11.74 -2.40 -7.20
C VAL A 182 -11.80 -3.92 -7.42
N VAL A 183 -12.05 -4.33 -8.66
CA VAL A 183 -12.16 -5.74 -9.04
C VAL A 183 -10.81 -6.45 -8.92
N VAL A 184 -10.83 -7.79 -8.81
CA VAL A 184 -9.61 -8.60 -8.83
C VAL A 184 -8.81 -8.29 -10.10
N PRO A 185 -7.51 -7.95 -9.97
CA PRO A 185 -6.65 -7.76 -11.14
C PRO A 185 -6.60 -9.02 -12.00
N PRO A 186 -6.53 -8.91 -13.34
CA PRO A 186 -6.39 -10.07 -14.22
C PRO A 186 -5.21 -10.95 -13.81
N LYS A 187 -5.36 -12.27 -13.98
CA LYS A 187 -4.25 -13.21 -13.80
C LYS A 187 -3.15 -12.94 -14.84
N GLY A 188 -1.91 -13.15 -14.43
CA GLY A 188 -0.73 -12.89 -15.25
C GLY A 188 -0.05 -11.56 -14.95
N ILE A 189 1.26 -11.53 -15.15
CA ILE A 189 2.08 -10.33 -14.96
C ILE A 189 2.19 -9.63 -16.31
N ARG A 190 1.55 -8.46 -16.45
CA ARG A 190 1.87 -7.59 -17.58
C ARG A 190 3.24 -6.97 -17.34
N GLY A 191 3.99 -6.74 -18.42
CA GLY A 191 5.31 -6.13 -18.33
C GLY A 191 5.22 -4.68 -17.88
N CYS A 192 6.18 -4.25 -17.07
CA CYS A 192 6.38 -2.84 -16.75
C CYS A 192 7.72 -2.38 -17.32
N LYS A 193 7.73 -1.85 -18.55
CA LYS A 193 8.96 -1.36 -19.18
C LYS A 193 9.77 -0.41 -18.27
N PRO A 194 9.15 0.51 -17.51
CA PRO A 194 9.89 1.38 -16.59
C PRO A 194 10.65 0.68 -15.46
N LEU A 195 10.25 -0.54 -15.06
CA LEU A 195 10.82 -1.26 -13.91
C LEU A 195 11.48 -2.59 -14.27
N GLN A 196 11.19 -3.15 -15.46
CA GLN A 196 11.77 -4.42 -15.91
C GLN A 196 13.30 -4.37 -15.87
N GLY A 197 13.89 -5.33 -15.16
CA GLY A 197 15.35 -5.43 -14.97
C GLY A 197 15.94 -4.47 -13.95
N LYS A 198 15.14 -3.59 -13.34
CA LYS A 198 15.59 -2.75 -12.23
C LYS A 198 15.56 -3.54 -10.92
N LYS A 199 16.55 -3.27 -10.08
CA LYS A 199 16.58 -3.76 -8.69
C LYS A 199 15.68 -2.89 -7.82
N GLU A 200 15.28 -3.45 -6.69
CA GLU A 200 14.70 -2.66 -5.62
C GLU A 200 15.67 -1.56 -5.16
N VAL A 201 15.10 -0.44 -4.74
CA VAL A 201 15.82 0.74 -4.24
C VAL A 201 15.28 1.12 -2.88
N ASN A 202 16.02 1.98 -2.16
CA ASN A 202 15.55 2.52 -0.89
C ASN A 202 14.35 3.46 -1.13
N ILE A 203 13.18 3.10 -0.60
CA ILE A 203 11.93 3.81 -0.87
C ILE A 203 11.88 5.21 -0.28
N SER A 204 12.73 5.53 0.71
CA SER A 204 12.83 6.88 1.26
C SER A 204 13.37 7.90 0.24
N SER A 205 14.00 7.42 -0.84
CA SER A 205 14.47 8.24 -1.95
C SER A 205 13.44 8.44 -3.07
N CYS A 206 12.30 7.74 -3.02
CA CYS A 206 11.25 7.91 -4.01
C CYS A 206 10.57 9.28 -3.80
N ALA A 207 10.76 10.19 -4.75
CA ALA A 207 10.17 11.53 -4.75
C ALA A 207 8.87 11.55 -5.54
#